data_AF-A0A4Z2CKZ1-F1
#
_entry.id   AF-A0A4Z2CKZ1-F1
#
_cell.length_a   1.000
_cell.length_b   1.000
_cell.length_c   1.000
_cell.angle_alpha   90.00
_cell.angle_beta   90.00
_cell.angle_gamma   90.00
#
_symmetry.space_group_name_H-M   'P 1'
#
loop_
_entity.id
_entity.type
_entity.pdbx_description
1 polymer ?
#
loop_
_entity_poly.entity_id
_entity_poly.type
_entity_poly.pdbx_seq_one_letter_code
_entity_poly.pdbx_strand_id
1 'polypeptide(L)'
;LSSSRLFDCYNTEVQELDPHHDGPLYYPVVATINLNSYGILDFYEPLDKSADPEAKSTLLNDRYVGSIYLKPRSLNIVAEQMYTHYMHGIAERENDLLIYHEDYLKCSEDLTEIAAAIHNWTVSGLGDIRSQLCHRGKRVSVTIRYVPNVIKINWNKFFHRK
;
A
#
# COMPACT_ATOMS: atom_id res chain seq x y z
N LEU A 1 -31.38 -17.32 6.28
CA LEU A 1 -29.99 -17.56 6.76
C LEU A 1 -29.33 -16.20 6.89
N SER A 2 -29.06 -15.78 8.12
CA SER A 2 -28.53 -14.45 8.45
C SER A 2 -27.16 -14.25 7.79
N SER A 3 -27.08 -13.29 6.85
CA SER A 3 -25.83 -12.90 6.21
C SER A 3 -25.05 -11.98 7.15
N SER A 4 -24.15 -12.57 7.94
CA SER A 4 -23.16 -11.80 8.68
C SER A 4 -22.14 -11.25 7.68
N ARG A 5 -22.25 -9.97 7.37
CA ARG A 5 -21.21 -9.21 6.67
C ARG A 5 -20.01 -9.14 7.61
N LEU A 6 -19.00 -9.95 7.38
CA LEU A 6 -17.74 -9.88 8.10
C LEU A 6 -16.90 -8.78 7.45
N PHE A 7 -16.91 -7.60 8.06
CA PHE A 7 -15.87 -6.60 7.88
C PHE A 7 -14.73 -6.99 8.82
N ASP A 8 -13.56 -7.30 8.27
CA ASP A 8 -12.39 -7.56 9.09
C ASP A 8 -11.70 -6.22 9.36
N CYS A 9 -11.91 -5.69 10.58
CA CYS A 9 -11.33 -4.44 11.05
C CYS A 9 -10.17 -4.78 12.00
N TYR A 10 -8.94 -4.69 11.52
CA TYR A 10 -7.77 -4.84 12.38
C TYR A 10 -7.33 -3.47 12.91
N ASN A 11 -7.21 -3.36 14.23
CA ASN A 11 -6.38 -2.33 14.87
C ASN A 11 -4.97 -2.90 14.99
N THR A 12 -4.15 -2.70 13.98
CA THR A 12 -2.74 -3.06 14.03
C THR A 12 -1.93 -1.88 14.54
N GLU A 13 -1.32 -2.03 15.73
CA GLU A 13 -0.16 -1.21 16.12
C GLU A 13 1.07 -1.72 15.36
N VAL A 14 1.00 -1.67 14.03
CA VAL A 14 2.08 -2.10 13.17
C VAL A 14 2.81 -0.84 12.70
N GLN A 15 4.01 -0.65 13.24
CA GLN A 15 4.88 0.48 12.97
C GLN A 15 5.53 0.39 11.57
N GLU A 16 5.68 -0.83 11.06
CA GLU A 16 6.31 -1.17 9.79
C GLU A 16 5.43 -2.14 8.99
N LEU A 17 5.18 -1.82 7.72
CA LEU A 17 4.60 -2.77 6.77
C LEU A 17 5.57 -2.94 5.62
N ASP A 18 6.34 -4.03 5.66
CA ASP A 18 7.17 -4.43 4.52
C ASP A 18 6.33 -4.48 3.23
N PRO A 19 6.92 -4.18 2.06
CA PRO A 19 6.22 -4.31 0.79
C PRO A 19 5.59 -5.69 0.63
N HIS A 20 4.26 -5.73 0.49
CA HIS A 20 3.50 -6.97 0.41
C HIS A 20 2.29 -6.86 -0.53
N HIS A 21 1.65 -8.01 -0.76
CA HIS A 21 0.30 -8.11 -1.29
C HIS A 21 -0.65 -8.56 -0.19
N ASP A 22 -1.86 -8.01 -0.15
CA ASP A 22 -2.91 -8.38 0.82
C ASP A 22 -3.43 -9.82 0.65
N GLY A 23 -3.16 -10.44 -0.51
CA GLY A 23 -3.55 -11.80 -0.84
C GLY A 23 -4.95 -11.92 -1.47
N PRO A 24 -5.26 -13.09 -2.06
CA PRO A 24 -6.43 -13.28 -2.90
C PRO A 24 -7.73 -13.54 -2.13
N LEU A 25 -7.70 -13.58 -0.79
CA LEU A 25 -8.88 -13.85 0.03
C LEU A 25 -9.92 -12.72 -0.07
N TYR A 26 -9.45 -11.49 -0.23
CA TYR A 26 -10.31 -10.31 -0.25
C TYR A 26 -10.70 -9.94 -1.68
N TYR A 27 -11.85 -9.30 -1.82
CA TYR A 27 -12.18 -8.56 -3.04
C TYR A 27 -11.08 -7.50 -3.30
N PRO A 28 -10.71 -7.21 -4.57
CA PRO A 28 -9.50 -6.44 -4.89
C PRO A 28 -9.64 -4.92 -4.67
N VAL A 29 -10.12 -4.55 -3.49
CA VAL A 29 -10.29 -3.20 -2.99
C VAL A 29 -10.04 -3.22 -1.48
N VAL A 30 -9.17 -2.33 -1.01
CA VAL A 30 -8.98 -2.05 0.42
C VAL A 30 -9.22 -0.58 0.69
N ALA A 31 -9.93 -0.30 1.77
CA ALA A 31 -10.17 1.05 2.26
C ALA A 31 -9.43 1.24 3.59
N THR A 32 -8.69 2.33 3.72
CA THR A 32 -7.91 2.63 4.93
C THR A 32 -8.24 4.03 5.42
N ILE A 33 -8.80 4.11 6.62
CA ILE A 33 -9.01 5.40 7.32
C ILE A 33 -7.72 5.74 8.05
N ASN A 34 -7.17 6.94 7.82
CA ASN A 34 -5.95 7.42 8.45
C ASN A 34 -6.27 8.49 9.49
N LEU A 35 -5.72 8.36 10.70
CA LEU A 35 -6.00 9.23 11.84
C LEU A 35 -4.71 9.69 12.54
N ASN A 36 -4.83 10.82 13.25
CA ASN A 36 -3.81 11.47 14.06
C ASN A 36 -2.63 12.05 13.25
N SER A 37 -1.66 11.22 12.84
CA SER A 37 -0.52 11.62 12.02
C SER A 37 -0.70 11.22 10.56
N TYR A 38 0.12 11.79 9.67
CA TYR A 38 0.22 11.34 8.30
C TYR A 38 0.94 9.98 8.21
N GLY A 39 0.87 9.35 7.04
CA GLY A 39 1.71 8.21 6.66
C GLY A 39 2.08 8.28 5.18
N ILE A 40 3.07 7.49 4.79
CA ILE A 40 3.51 7.34 3.40
C ILE A 40 3.25 5.89 3.01
N LEU A 41 2.43 5.70 1.98
CA LEU A 41 2.19 4.38 1.38
C LEU A 41 3.05 4.28 0.13
N ASP A 42 4.11 3.50 0.20
CA ASP A 42 5.06 3.26 -0.88
C ASP A 42 4.58 2.11 -1.77
N PHE A 43 4.77 2.24 -3.07
CA PHE A 43 4.45 1.23 -4.07
C PHE A 43 5.69 0.75 -4.80
N TYR A 44 5.74 -0.55 -5.09
CA TYR A 44 6.86 -1.21 -5.76
C TYR A 44 6.34 -2.19 -6.82
N GLU A 45 7.03 -2.27 -7.95
CA GLU A 45 6.84 -3.34 -8.94
C GLU A 45 7.22 -4.69 -8.31
N PRO A 46 6.49 -5.79 -8.53
CA PRO A 46 6.88 -7.10 -8.03
C PRO A 46 8.17 -7.60 -8.68
N LEU A 47 8.83 -8.58 -8.05
CA LEU A 47 9.94 -9.27 -8.70
C LEU A 47 9.43 -10.04 -9.92
N ASP A 48 10.00 -9.74 -11.09
CA ASP A 48 9.67 -10.42 -12.34
C ASP A 48 10.30 -11.82 -12.34
N LYS A 49 9.50 -12.82 -11.96
CA LYS A 49 9.96 -14.23 -11.92
C LYS A 49 10.11 -14.85 -13.32
N SER A 50 9.67 -14.15 -14.37
CA SER A 50 9.68 -14.61 -15.76
C SER A 50 10.77 -13.98 -16.62
N ALA A 51 11.38 -12.89 -16.15
CA ALA A 51 12.51 -12.26 -16.82
C ALA A 51 13.82 -12.99 -16.48
N ASP A 52 14.79 -12.89 -17.39
CA ASP A 52 16.16 -13.32 -17.17
C ASP A 52 16.69 -12.70 -15.86
N PRO A 53 17.18 -13.49 -14.88
CA PRO A 53 17.68 -12.98 -13.60
C PRO A 53 18.73 -11.87 -13.71
N GLU A 54 19.37 -11.73 -14.88
CA GLU A 54 20.39 -10.71 -15.16
C GLU A 54 19.81 -9.38 -15.70
N ALA A 55 18.54 -9.31 -16.12
CA ALA A 55 18.00 -8.16 -16.87
C ALA A 55 17.27 -7.10 -16.02
N LYS A 56 16.85 -7.41 -14.78
CA LYS A 56 16.18 -6.47 -13.87
C LYS A 56 16.79 -6.56 -12.48
N SER A 57 17.06 -5.39 -11.89
CA SER A 57 17.59 -5.34 -10.53
C SER A 57 16.60 -5.93 -9.52
N THR A 58 17.13 -6.76 -8.63
CA THR A 58 16.39 -7.37 -7.52
C THR A 58 16.27 -6.45 -6.32
N LEU A 59 17.01 -5.33 -6.31
CA LEU A 59 16.99 -4.34 -5.25
C LEU A 59 15.61 -3.69 -5.16
N LEU A 60 15.18 -3.41 -3.93
CA LEU A 60 13.85 -2.84 -3.66
C LEU A 60 13.72 -1.43 -4.26
N ASN A 61 14.75 -0.61 -4.13
CA ASN A 61 14.76 0.78 -4.60
C ASN A 61 14.63 0.88 -6.12
N ASP A 62 15.20 -0.07 -6.87
CA ASP A 62 15.12 -0.07 -8.34
C ASP A 62 13.72 -0.45 -8.86
N ARG A 63 12.88 -1.00 -7.98
CA ARG A 63 11.47 -1.34 -8.25
C ARG A 63 10.50 -0.32 -7.66
N TYR A 64 11.00 0.74 -7.04
CA TYR A 64 10.15 1.76 -6.44
C TYR A 64 9.39 2.54 -7.52
N VAL A 65 8.08 2.61 -7.34
CA VAL A 65 7.16 3.27 -8.29
C VAL A 65 6.85 4.69 -7.85
N GLY A 66 6.68 4.88 -6.54
CA GLY A 66 6.26 6.14 -5.96
C GLY A 66 5.47 5.94 -4.68
N SER A 67 5.04 7.04 -4.07
CA SER A 67 4.26 7.02 -2.82
C SER A 67 2.97 7.81 -2.91
N ILE A 68 2.07 7.49 -2.00
CA ILE A 68 0.84 8.24 -1.71
C ILE A 68 0.94 8.81 -0.30
N TYR A 69 0.72 10.12 -0.19
CA TYR A 69 0.61 10.80 1.09
C TYR A 69 -0.76 10.52 1.73
N LEU A 70 -0.75 9.89 2.89
CA LEU A 70 -1.93 9.54 3.66
C LEU A 70 -2.18 10.61 4.73
N LYS A 71 -3.00 11.61 4.39
CA LYS A 71 -3.35 12.70 5.31
C LYS A 71 -4.11 12.21 6.55
N PRO A 72 -3.93 12.79 7.74
CA PRO A 72 -4.81 12.50 8.87
C PRO A 72 -6.26 12.94 8.59
N ARG A 73 -7.22 12.15 9.06
CA ARG A 73 -8.67 12.26 8.79
C ARG A 73 -9.00 12.09 7.30
N SER A 74 -8.35 11.14 6.64
CA SER A 74 -8.62 10.78 5.25
C SER A 74 -9.06 9.32 5.12
N LEU A 75 -9.78 9.04 4.04
CA LEU A 75 -10.05 7.70 3.54
C LEU A 75 -9.20 7.49 2.29
N ASN A 76 -8.32 6.50 2.33
CA ASN A 76 -7.57 6.03 1.17
C ASN A 76 -8.25 4.76 0.62
N ILE A 77 -8.33 4.64 -0.70
CA ILE A 77 -8.85 3.45 -1.37
C ILE A 77 -7.82 2.97 -2.38
N VAL A 78 -7.37 1.73 -2.23
CA VAL A 78 -6.49 1.04 -3.19
C VAL A 78 -7.30 -0.04 -3.87
N ALA A 79 -7.34 -0.02 -5.20
CA ALA A 79 -8.17 -0.91 -6.01
C ALA A 79 -7.45 -1.34 -7.28
N GLU A 80 -8.01 -2.34 -7.96
CA GLU A 80 -7.56 -2.79 -9.28
C GLU A 80 -6.07 -3.15 -9.28
N GLN A 81 -5.30 -2.70 -10.28
CA GLN A 81 -3.88 -3.03 -10.41
C GLN A 81 -3.05 -2.57 -9.22
N MET A 82 -3.40 -1.44 -8.60
CA MET A 82 -2.70 -0.96 -7.40
C MET A 82 -2.89 -1.92 -6.21
N TYR A 83 -3.99 -2.67 -6.20
CA TYR A 83 -4.24 -3.72 -5.20
C TYR A 83 -3.63 -5.06 -5.61
N THR A 84 -3.79 -5.47 -6.88
CA THR A 84 -3.51 -6.83 -7.33
C THR A 84 -2.09 -7.04 -7.84
N HIS A 85 -1.47 -6.02 -8.44
CA HIS A 85 -0.17 -6.14 -9.13
C HIS A 85 0.97 -5.48 -8.37
N TYR A 86 0.74 -4.29 -7.81
CA TYR A 86 1.77 -3.56 -7.08
C TYR A 86 1.92 -4.06 -5.65
N MET A 87 3.16 -4.16 -5.18
CA MET A 87 3.46 -4.36 -3.77
C MET A 87 3.35 -3.02 -3.05
N HIS A 88 2.83 -3.01 -1.83
CA HIS A 88 2.71 -1.78 -1.05
C HIS A 88 3.22 -1.94 0.38
N GLY A 89 3.75 -0.87 0.94
CA GLY A 89 4.34 -0.86 2.27
C GLY A 89 4.34 0.51 2.92
N ILE A 90 4.65 0.53 4.21
CA ILE A 90 4.91 1.74 4.99
C ILE A 90 6.24 1.49 5.68
N ALA A 91 7.29 2.11 5.16
CA ALA A 91 8.64 1.97 5.71
C ALA A 91 8.72 2.54 7.14
N GLU A 92 9.48 1.89 8.02
CA GLU A 92 9.78 2.43 9.35
C GLU A 92 10.79 3.57 9.26
N ARG A 93 10.36 4.80 9.54
CA ARG A 93 11.23 5.98 9.63
C ARG A 93 10.61 7.08 10.47
N GLU A 94 11.42 7.95 11.04
CA GLU A 94 10.96 9.10 11.84
C GLU A 94 10.67 10.34 11.00
N ASN A 95 11.31 10.47 9.84
CA ASN A 95 11.21 11.64 8.98
C ASN A 95 11.00 11.22 7.53
N ASP A 96 10.24 12.01 6.79
CA ASP A 96 10.08 11.86 5.34
C ASP A 96 10.41 13.18 4.64
N LEU A 97 11.23 13.09 3.61
CA LEU A 97 11.37 14.15 2.62
C LEU A 97 10.31 13.94 1.54
N LEU A 98 9.18 14.64 1.68
CA LEU A 98 8.12 14.63 0.68
C LEU A 98 8.59 15.39 -0.54
N ILE A 99 8.45 14.81 -1.72
CA ILE A 99 8.84 15.43 -2.99
C ILE A 99 7.70 15.27 -3.98
N TYR A 100 7.39 16.32 -4.71
CA TYR A 100 6.46 16.21 -5.83
C TYR A 100 7.01 15.22 -6.86
N HIS A 101 6.24 14.20 -7.23
CA HIS A 101 6.74 13.02 -7.96
C HIS A 101 7.61 13.32 -9.20
N GLU A 102 7.30 14.34 -10.00
CA GLU A 102 8.10 14.72 -11.17
C GLU A 102 9.51 15.24 -10.84
N ASP A 103 9.74 15.71 -9.61
CA ASP A 103 11.05 16.20 -9.17
C ASP A 103 11.89 15.12 -8.47
N TYR A 104 11.32 13.94 -8.22
CA TYR A 104 12.00 12.88 -7.47
C TYR A 104 13.32 12.45 -8.13
N LEU A 105 13.38 12.36 -9.46
CA LEU A 105 14.60 11.99 -10.19
C LEU A 105 15.75 13.01 -10.05
N LYS A 106 15.50 14.19 -9.49
CA LYS A 106 16.51 15.23 -9.24
C LYS A 106 17.14 15.09 -7.85
N CYS A 107 16.68 14.15 -7.02
CA CYS A 107 17.21 13.98 -5.67
C CYS A 107 18.61 13.36 -5.68
N SER A 108 19.44 13.80 -4.73
CA SER A 108 20.71 13.14 -4.42
C SER A 108 20.47 11.72 -3.94
N GLU A 109 21.37 10.80 -4.28
CA GLU A 109 21.36 9.41 -3.79
C GLU A 109 21.30 9.37 -2.25
N ASP A 110 22.02 10.27 -1.56
CA ASP A 110 22.05 10.36 -0.09
C ASP A 110 20.67 10.65 0.55
N LEU A 111 19.72 11.24 -0.19
CA LEU A 111 18.40 11.59 0.31
C LEU A 111 17.34 10.52 0.03
N THR A 112 17.68 9.50 -0.76
CA THR A 112 16.73 8.49 -1.24
C THR A 112 16.11 7.66 -0.11
N GLU A 113 16.83 7.45 0.99
CA GLU A 113 16.37 6.65 2.12
C GLU A 113 15.13 7.25 2.82
N ILE A 114 15.06 8.58 2.89
CA ILE A 114 13.95 9.30 3.53
C ILE A 114 12.99 9.93 2.52
N ALA A 115 13.35 9.97 1.24
CA ALA A 115 12.55 10.59 0.21
C ALA A 115 11.28 9.77 -0.09
N ALA A 116 10.19 10.49 -0.40
CA ALA A 116 8.92 9.93 -0.83
C ALA A 116 8.41 10.74 -2.03
N ALA A 117 8.11 10.04 -3.13
CA ALA A 117 7.70 10.63 -4.40
C ALA A 117 6.18 10.70 -4.44
N ILE A 118 5.61 11.83 -4.02
CA ILE A 118 4.18 11.92 -3.73
C ILE A 118 3.39 12.19 -5.02
N HIS A 119 2.63 11.20 -5.48
CA HIS A 119 1.80 11.30 -6.68
C HIS A 119 0.50 12.07 -6.44
N ASN A 120 -0.04 12.01 -5.22
CA ASN A 120 -1.29 12.69 -4.87
C ASN A 120 -1.05 14.08 -4.25
N TRP A 121 0.04 14.78 -4.62
CA TRP A 121 0.46 16.05 -4.02
C TRP A 121 -0.66 17.10 -4.06
N THR A 122 -1.21 17.36 -5.24
CA THR A 122 -2.23 18.39 -5.49
C THR A 122 -3.48 18.17 -4.64
N VAL A 123 -3.95 16.92 -4.56
CA VAL A 123 -5.16 16.58 -3.78
C VAL A 123 -4.89 16.47 -2.28
N SER A 124 -3.62 16.36 -1.88
CA SER A 124 -3.21 16.29 -0.46
C SER A 124 -3.23 17.66 0.23
N GLY A 125 -3.23 18.75 -0.54
CA GLY A 125 -3.21 20.11 -0.01
C GLY A 125 -1.87 20.50 0.60
N LEU A 126 -0.76 19.96 0.05
CA LEU A 126 0.61 20.28 0.44
C LEU A 126 1.09 21.67 -0.07
N GLY A 127 0.24 22.36 -0.84
CA GLY A 127 0.52 23.71 -1.35
C GLY A 127 1.47 23.73 -2.55
N ASP A 128 2.02 24.90 -2.83
CA ASP A 128 2.82 25.19 -4.03
C ASP A 128 4.32 24.85 -3.87
N ILE A 129 4.76 24.60 -2.64
CA ILE A 129 6.12 24.10 -2.39
C ILE A 129 6.20 22.68 -2.98
N ARG A 130 7.32 22.31 -3.60
CA ARG A 130 7.48 21.02 -4.30
C ARG A 130 8.34 20.00 -3.55
N SER A 131 8.82 20.36 -2.36
CA SER A 131 9.45 19.44 -1.41
C SER A 131 9.28 19.92 0.04
N GLN A 132 9.15 18.99 0.98
CA GLN A 132 8.95 19.30 2.38
C GLN A 132 9.52 18.19 3.28
N LEU A 133 10.35 18.56 4.24
CA LEU A 133 10.77 17.64 5.31
C LEU A 133 9.69 17.61 6.40
N CYS A 134 9.21 16.41 6.70
CA CYS A 134 8.15 16.17 7.67
C CYS A 134 8.61 15.17 8.73
N HIS A 135 8.20 15.38 9.98
CA HIS A 135 8.43 14.46 11.09
C HIS A 135 7.16 13.64 11.36
N ARG A 136 7.31 12.32 11.45
CA ARG A 136 6.19 11.41 11.72
C ARG A 136 5.76 11.51 13.17
N GLY A 137 4.45 11.61 13.39
CA GLY A 137 3.83 11.34 14.69
C GLY A 137 3.20 9.95 14.74
N LYS A 138 2.61 9.60 15.90
CA LYS A 138 1.83 8.37 16.06
C LYS A 138 0.65 8.37 15.08
N ARG A 139 0.65 7.45 14.11
CA ARG A 139 -0.45 7.23 13.17
C ARG A 139 -1.35 6.11 13.68
N VAL A 140 -2.65 6.26 13.50
CA VAL A 140 -3.64 5.19 13.70
C VAL A 140 -4.34 4.97 12.38
N SER A 141 -4.48 3.72 11.96
CA SER A 141 -5.24 3.37 10.76
C SER A 141 -6.24 2.27 11.01
N VAL A 142 -7.41 2.40 10.38
CA VAL A 142 -8.43 1.35 10.33
C VAL A 142 -8.52 0.86 8.90
N THR A 143 -8.18 -0.42 8.70
CA THR A 143 -8.24 -1.06 7.39
C THR A 143 -9.53 -1.87 7.28
N ILE A 144 -10.25 -1.67 6.18
CA ILE A 144 -11.55 -2.27 5.89
C ILE A 144 -11.41 -3.05 4.58
N ARG A 145 -11.70 -4.35 4.65
CA ARG A 145 -11.68 -5.27 3.50
C ARG A 145 -13.01 -6.01 3.38
N TYR A 146 -13.35 -6.39 2.16
CA TYR A 146 -14.51 -7.23 1.88
C TYR A 146 -14.06 -8.67 1.59
N VAL A 147 -14.55 -9.62 2.39
CA VAL A 147 -14.36 -11.06 2.17
C VAL A 147 -15.60 -11.61 1.46
N PRO A 148 -15.50 -12.06 0.20
CA PRO A 148 -16.63 -12.67 -0.50
C PRO A 148 -17.08 -13.96 0.19
N ASN A 149 -18.40 -14.17 0.25
CA ASN A 149 -18.95 -15.44 0.70
C ASN A 149 -18.58 -16.56 -0.29
N VAL A 150 -17.76 -17.51 0.13
CA VAL A 150 -17.41 -18.69 -0.68
C VAL A 150 -18.19 -19.92 -0.22
N ILE A 151 -18.83 -20.62 -1.15
CA ILE A 151 -19.43 -21.94 -0.87
C ILE A 151 -18.30 -22.97 -0.93
N LYS A 152 -18.06 -23.68 0.17
CA LYS A 152 -17.11 -24.79 0.21
C LYS A 152 -17.70 -25.98 -0.56
N ILE A 153 -17.30 -26.16 -1.82
CA ILE A 153 -17.72 -27.33 -2.60
C ILE A 153 -16.96 -28.55 -2.07
N ASN A 154 -17.69 -29.50 -1.48
CA ASN A 154 -17.15 -30.80 -1.12
C ASN A 154 -17.29 -31.75 -2.32
N TRP A 155 -16.22 -31.87 -3.10
CA TRP A 155 -16.15 -32.73 -4.29
C TRP A 155 -16.51 -34.19 -4.01
N ASN A 156 -16.24 -34.71 -2.81
CA ASN A 156 -16.57 -36.08 -2.45
C ASN A 156 -18.08 -36.34 -2.46
N LYS A 157 -18.93 -35.32 -2.27
CA LYS A 157 -20.39 -35.46 -2.37
C LYS A 157 -20.89 -35.58 -3.81
N PHE A 158 -20.13 -35.13 -4.81
CA PHE A 158 -20.52 -35.21 -6.22
C PHE A 158 -20.16 -36.58 -6.84
N PHE A 159 -19.03 -37.17 -6.46
CA PHE A 159 -18.57 -38.45 -7.02
C PHE A 159 -19.16 -39.70 -6.36
N HIS A 160 -19.96 -39.56 -5.29
CA HIS A 160 -20.63 -40.68 -4.60
C HIS A 160 -22.12 -40.85 -4.91
N ARG A 161 -22.67 -40.11 -5.88
CA ARG A 161 -24.00 -40.43 -6.43
C ARG A 161 -23.83 -41.45 -7.58
N LYS A 162 -23.94 -42.73 -7.22
CA LYS A 162 -24.34 -43.79 -8.18
C LYS A 162 -25.83 -43.70 -8.45
#